data_AF-A0A946P1Z6-F1
#
_entry.id   AF-A0A946P1Z6-F1
#
_cell.length_a   1.000
_cell.length_b   1.000
_cell.length_c   1.000
_cell.angle_alpha   90.00
_cell.angle_beta   90.00
_cell.angle_gamma   90.00
#
_symmetry.space_group_name_H-M   'P 1'
#
loop_
_entity.id
_entity.type
_entity.pdbx_description
1 polymer ?
#
loop_
_entity_poly.entity_id
_entity_poly.type
_entity_poly.pdbx_seq_one_letter_code
_entity_poly.pdbx_strand_id
1 'polypeptide(L)'
;MRIGTPKEIFLGENRVAMTPESAIQMQKLGYECFIEKGAGEAARFSDKDYKNAGVKVLNSAASLYKEVDIVAKVRPPEDIEIKRLKKGQTLISFFYPGQNTTLLEAANKKGAHIIAMDMVPRISRAQKMDALSSMANIAGYRSVMEAGNNFGRFFTGQVTAAGKVPPAKVLIVGAGVAGLAAIGAATSLGAMVYAFDVRPEVAEQIESMGAEFVFLDFEQEQSDGAETGGYAAPSSPEFREKQLAKFRELAPEMDIVITTALIPGRDAPKLWLEDMVSLQKPGSVVVDLAAERGGNCDLTVMDKKIVSENGVTIVGYTDFPSQMAAQSSTLYSTNIRHMMTDLTPDKDGKLKHDMKDDVIRGATASHKGKITFPPPPPKIAAIAAKAPVAPEPSAEELLALEALKLKKAGSQQTALLVFGGLLMLLIGAYAPSSFMQHFIVFVLSCFIGFQVIWNVSHSLHTPLMAITNAISGIIILGALLQIGSSGFIITILASISVLIAMINIVGGFMVTRRMLQMFQKS
;
A
#
# COMPACT_ATOMS: atom_id res chain seq x y z
N MET A 1 12.91 31.09 1.18
CA MET A 1 12.34 31.29 -0.18
C MET A 1 10.83 31.10 -0.11
N ARG A 2 10.11 31.40 -1.20
CA ARG A 2 8.64 31.36 -1.26
C ARG A 2 8.15 30.24 -2.16
N ILE A 3 7.23 29.42 -1.65
CA ILE A 3 6.56 28.35 -2.40
C ILE A 3 5.08 28.66 -2.51
N GLY A 4 4.47 28.35 -3.65
CA GLY A 4 3.02 28.43 -3.74
C GLY A 4 2.35 27.53 -4.74
N THR A 5 1.05 27.40 -4.58
CA THR A 5 0.20 26.49 -5.35
C THR A 5 -0.93 27.26 -6.04
N PRO A 6 -1.02 27.25 -7.37
CA PRO A 6 -2.15 27.82 -8.09
C PRO A 6 -3.34 26.86 -8.06
N LYS A 7 -4.51 27.38 -8.40
CA LYS A 7 -5.69 26.57 -8.70
C LYS A 7 -5.46 25.82 -10.02
N GLU A 8 -5.82 24.55 -10.06
CA GLU A 8 -5.81 23.79 -11.31
C GLU A 8 -6.88 24.31 -12.27
N ILE A 9 -6.53 24.48 -13.54
CA ILE A 9 -7.42 25.01 -14.58
C ILE A 9 -7.92 23.95 -15.55
N PHE A 10 -7.37 22.73 -15.46
CA PHE A 10 -7.83 21.59 -16.24
C PHE A 10 -9.23 21.16 -15.77
N LEU A 11 -10.13 20.90 -16.72
CA LEU A 11 -11.50 20.52 -16.41
C LEU A 11 -11.55 19.18 -15.64
N GLY A 12 -12.28 19.14 -14.53
CA GLY A 12 -12.42 17.93 -13.71
C GLY A 12 -11.24 17.66 -12.77
N GLU A 13 -10.21 18.51 -12.73
CA GLU A 13 -9.13 18.41 -11.74
C GLU A 13 -9.56 19.06 -10.41
N ASN A 14 -9.78 18.22 -9.40
CA ASN A 14 -10.27 18.65 -8.09
C ASN A 14 -9.15 18.66 -7.03
N ARG A 15 -7.97 18.13 -7.34
CA ARG A 15 -6.84 18.03 -6.39
C ARG A 15 -6.10 19.36 -6.27
N VAL A 16 -5.32 19.49 -5.20
CA VAL A 16 -4.44 20.63 -4.94
C VAL A 16 -3.05 20.16 -4.50
N ALA A 17 -1.99 20.84 -4.94
CA ALA A 17 -0.60 20.40 -4.70
C ALA A 17 -0.08 20.71 -3.28
N MET A 18 -0.80 21.53 -2.51
CA MET A 18 -0.45 21.88 -1.13
C MET A 18 -1.72 21.89 -0.28
N THR A 19 -1.76 21.06 0.76
CA THR A 19 -2.80 21.09 1.79
C THR A 19 -2.36 21.99 2.96
N PRO A 20 -3.28 22.46 3.83
CA PRO A 20 -2.92 23.24 5.01
C PRO A 20 -1.89 22.53 5.91
N GLU A 21 -2.03 21.21 6.09
CA GLU A 21 -1.08 20.41 6.87
C GLU A 21 0.31 20.35 6.22
N SER A 22 0.39 20.08 4.91
CA SER A 22 1.66 20.07 4.19
C SER A 22 2.36 21.43 4.20
N ALA A 23 1.59 22.52 4.22
CA ALA A 23 2.11 23.88 4.31
C ALA A 23 2.80 24.14 5.65
N ILE A 24 2.23 23.66 6.76
CA ILE A 24 2.88 23.73 8.09
C ILE A 24 4.22 22.98 8.06
N GLN A 25 4.25 21.81 7.42
CA GLN A 25 5.48 21.04 7.28
C GLN A 25 6.51 21.74 6.38
N MET A 26 6.06 22.45 5.34
CA MET A 26 6.92 23.22 4.45
C MET A 26 7.48 24.48 5.14
N GLN A 27 6.70 25.14 5.99
CA GLN A 27 7.17 26.24 6.84
C GLN A 27 8.28 25.80 7.81
N LYS A 28 8.19 24.58 8.35
CA LYS A 28 9.27 23.98 9.16
C LYS A 28 10.58 23.73 8.38
N LEU A 29 10.53 23.72 7.06
CA LEU A 29 11.71 23.68 6.19
C LEU A 29 12.24 25.08 5.84
N GLY A 30 11.62 26.15 6.36
CA GLY A 30 12.03 27.54 6.15
C GLY A 30 11.33 28.27 5.00
N TYR A 31 10.27 27.70 4.43
CA TYR A 31 9.54 28.31 3.30
C TYR A 31 8.35 29.17 3.75
N GLU A 32 8.18 30.33 3.12
CA GLU A 32 6.91 31.04 3.17
C GLU A 32 5.94 30.42 2.16
N CYS A 33 4.74 30.05 2.61
CA CYS A 33 3.75 29.37 1.79
C CYS A 33 2.68 30.33 1.28
N PHE A 34 2.36 30.21 0.00
CA PHE A 34 1.33 31.00 -0.69
C PHE A 34 0.36 30.10 -1.43
N ILE A 35 -0.89 30.52 -1.55
CA ILE A 35 -1.89 29.79 -2.32
C ILE A 35 -2.79 30.76 -3.08
N GLU A 36 -3.24 30.35 -4.27
CA GLU A 36 -4.31 31.06 -4.97
C GLU A 36 -5.66 30.87 -4.26
N LYS A 37 -6.43 31.94 -4.18
CA LYS A 37 -7.79 31.95 -3.63
C LYS A 37 -8.64 30.85 -4.28
N GLY A 38 -9.24 30.00 -3.46
CA GLY A 38 -10.13 28.93 -3.91
C GLY A 38 -9.42 27.73 -4.56
N ALA A 39 -8.09 27.64 -4.50
CA ALA A 39 -7.35 26.51 -5.09
C ALA A 39 -7.66 25.16 -4.43
N GLY A 40 -7.92 25.15 -3.11
CA GLY A 40 -8.21 23.94 -2.36
C GLY A 40 -9.69 23.58 -2.23
N GLU A 41 -10.62 24.42 -2.72
CA GLU A 41 -12.06 24.27 -2.46
C GLU A 41 -12.61 22.92 -2.95
N ALA A 42 -12.22 22.49 -4.16
CA ALA A 42 -12.64 21.21 -4.73
C ALA A 42 -12.11 20.00 -3.93
N ALA A 43 -10.94 20.14 -3.30
CA ALA A 43 -10.36 19.16 -2.38
C ALA A 43 -10.86 19.32 -0.93
N ARG A 44 -11.86 20.18 -0.68
CA ARG A 44 -12.44 20.46 0.64
C ARG A 44 -11.50 21.16 1.63
N PHE A 45 -10.54 21.94 1.13
CA PHE A 45 -9.71 22.84 1.94
C PHE A 45 -10.08 24.30 1.65
N SER A 46 -10.64 24.98 2.65
CA SER A 46 -11.06 26.37 2.47
C SER A 46 -9.89 27.35 2.59
N ASP A 47 -10.01 28.54 1.99
CA ASP A 47 -9.04 29.63 2.17
C ASP A 47 -8.81 29.97 3.66
N LYS A 48 -9.82 29.77 4.50
CA LYS A 48 -9.71 29.97 5.95
C LYS A 48 -8.75 28.95 6.58
N ASP A 49 -8.82 27.69 6.16
CA ASP A 49 -7.93 26.65 6.66
C ASP A 49 -6.46 26.95 6.31
N TYR A 50 -6.22 27.46 5.10
CA TYR A 50 -4.90 27.93 4.69
C TYR A 50 -4.42 29.13 5.52
N LYS A 51 -5.27 30.14 5.75
CA LYS A 51 -4.93 31.28 6.61
C LYS A 51 -4.60 30.85 8.04
N ASN A 52 -5.38 29.92 8.60
CA ASN A 52 -5.14 29.36 9.93
C ASN A 52 -3.81 28.60 10.02
N ALA A 53 -3.39 27.96 8.92
CA ALA A 53 -2.08 27.32 8.76
C ALA A 53 -0.94 28.31 8.44
N GLY A 54 -1.17 29.63 8.49
CA GLY A 54 -0.15 30.65 8.22
C GLY A 54 0.21 30.80 6.73
N VAL A 55 -0.64 30.32 5.82
CA VAL A 55 -0.45 30.44 4.37
C VAL A 55 -1.03 31.76 3.88
N LYS A 56 -0.29 32.47 3.02
CA LYS A 56 -0.75 33.72 2.40
C LYS A 56 -1.64 33.42 1.19
N VAL A 57 -2.91 33.81 1.26
CA VAL A 57 -3.88 33.63 0.16
C VAL A 57 -3.82 34.83 -0.80
N LEU A 58 -3.57 34.57 -2.08
CA LEU A 58 -3.47 35.57 -3.15
C LEU A 58 -4.69 35.51 -4.08
N ASN A 59 -5.16 36.67 -4.54
CA ASN A 59 -6.41 36.77 -5.31
C ASN A 59 -6.35 36.19 -6.73
N SER A 60 -5.16 35.91 -7.27
CA SER A 60 -5.03 35.37 -8.63
C SER A 60 -3.76 34.53 -8.81
N ALA A 61 -3.81 33.58 -9.74
CA ALA A 61 -2.63 32.88 -10.24
C ALA A 61 -1.54 33.85 -10.73
N ALA A 62 -1.89 34.93 -11.43
CA ALA A 62 -0.90 35.88 -11.95
C ALA A 62 -0.09 36.55 -10.81
N SER A 63 -0.74 36.91 -9.70
CA SER A 63 -0.04 37.39 -8.50
C SER A 63 0.82 36.32 -7.85
N LEU A 64 0.32 35.07 -7.78
CA LEU A 64 1.05 33.95 -7.20
C LEU A 64 2.36 33.69 -7.93
N TYR A 65 2.31 33.51 -9.25
CA TYR A 65 3.50 33.24 -10.07
C TYR A 65 4.54 34.36 -9.98
N LYS A 66 4.10 35.62 -9.78
CA LYS A 66 5.02 36.75 -9.57
C LYS A 66 5.69 36.72 -8.19
N GLU A 67 4.97 36.33 -7.14
CA GLU A 67 5.44 36.41 -5.76
C GLU A 67 6.36 35.26 -5.33
N VAL A 68 6.17 34.06 -5.90
CA VAL A 68 6.84 32.84 -5.45
C VAL A 68 8.09 32.48 -6.28
N ASP A 69 9.01 31.75 -5.65
CA ASP A 69 10.22 31.19 -6.27
C ASP A 69 9.99 29.73 -6.74
N ILE A 70 9.08 29.02 -6.05
CA ILE A 70 8.72 27.64 -6.33
C ILE A 70 7.22 27.56 -6.54
N VAL A 71 6.80 26.95 -7.65
CA VAL A 71 5.42 26.65 -7.98
C VAL A 71 5.21 25.15 -7.85
N ALA A 72 4.27 24.74 -7.00
CA ALA A 72 3.83 23.36 -6.89
C ALA A 72 2.46 23.21 -7.56
N LYS A 73 2.36 22.30 -8.52
CA LYS A 73 1.13 21.96 -9.26
C LYS A 73 0.91 20.45 -9.26
N VAL A 74 -0.32 20.04 -9.57
CA VAL A 74 -0.67 18.64 -9.75
C VAL A 74 -0.34 18.23 -11.18
N ARG A 75 -1.06 18.79 -12.16
CA ARG A 75 -0.92 18.45 -13.58
C ARG A 75 0.22 19.23 -14.26
N PRO A 76 0.65 18.82 -15.47
CA PRO A 76 1.50 19.66 -16.30
C PRO A 76 0.89 21.05 -16.48
N PRO A 77 1.71 22.10 -16.52
CA PRO A 77 1.22 23.45 -16.74
C PRO A 77 0.63 23.59 -18.14
N GLU A 78 -0.46 24.34 -18.26
CA GLU A 78 -1.01 24.73 -19.55
C GLU A 78 -0.18 25.87 -20.19
N ASP A 79 -0.33 26.10 -21.49
CA ASP A 79 0.41 27.14 -22.23
C ASP A 79 0.32 28.53 -21.61
N ILE A 80 -0.85 28.88 -21.04
CA ILE A 80 -1.05 30.16 -20.36
C ILE A 80 -0.28 30.25 -19.04
N GLU A 81 -0.07 29.13 -18.35
CA GLU A 81 0.69 29.04 -17.11
C GLU A 81 2.21 29.07 -17.38
N ILE A 82 2.67 28.42 -18.47
CA ILE A 82 4.07 28.52 -18.93
C ILE A 82 4.46 29.98 -19.19
N LYS A 83 3.56 30.78 -19.78
CA LYS A 83 3.82 32.21 -20.03
C LYS A 83 4.08 33.01 -18.75
N ARG A 84 3.56 32.55 -17.60
CA ARG A 84 3.70 33.18 -16.27
C ARG A 84 4.98 32.77 -15.55
N LEU A 85 5.67 31.71 -15.99
CA LEU A 85 6.93 31.28 -15.39
C LEU A 85 8.02 32.35 -15.57
N LYS A 86 8.82 32.53 -14.52
CA LYS A 86 9.97 33.43 -14.51
C LYS A 86 11.28 32.66 -14.66
N LYS A 87 12.33 33.35 -15.11
CA LYS A 87 13.70 32.81 -15.13
C LYS A 87 14.13 32.46 -13.70
N GLY A 88 14.65 31.24 -13.51
CA GLY A 88 15.11 30.71 -12.22
C GLY A 88 14.00 30.21 -11.30
N GLN A 89 12.73 30.26 -11.72
CA GLN A 89 11.61 29.72 -10.94
C GLN A 89 11.56 28.20 -11.08
N THR A 90 11.34 27.49 -9.97
CA THR A 90 11.20 26.03 -9.98
C THR A 90 9.74 25.63 -10.06
N LEU A 91 9.37 24.78 -11.03
CA LEU A 91 8.06 24.14 -11.11
C LEU A 91 8.19 22.67 -10.69
N ILE A 92 7.33 22.26 -9.77
CA ILE A 92 7.18 20.86 -9.33
C ILE A 92 5.77 20.42 -9.70
N SER A 93 5.65 19.46 -10.61
CA SER A 93 4.36 18.89 -11.04
C SER A 93 4.56 17.51 -11.66
N PHE A 94 3.48 16.79 -11.95
CA PHE A 94 3.54 15.85 -13.07
C PHE A 94 3.85 16.64 -14.34
N PHE A 95 4.72 16.10 -15.20
CA PHE A 95 5.16 16.79 -16.41
C PHE A 95 5.16 15.88 -17.64
N TYR A 96 5.48 14.59 -17.49
CA TYR A 96 5.52 13.62 -18.58
C TYR A 96 6.41 14.10 -19.75
N PRO A 97 7.70 14.38 -19.50
CA PRO A 97 8.57 15.05 -20.48
C PRO A 97 8.78 14.26 -21.77
N GLY A 98 8.63 12.93 -21.74
CA GLY A 98 8.69 12.09 -22.94
C GLY A 98 7.50 12.29 -23.88
N GLN A 99 6.33 12.67 -23.36
CA GLN A 99 5.12 12.94 -24.13
C GLN A 99 4.95 14.43 -24.43
N ASN A 100 5.49 15.30 -23.59
CA ASN A 100 5.30 16.76 -23.64
C ASN A 100 6.60 17.51 -24.00
N THR A 101 7.27 17.11 -25.08
CA THR A 101 8.56 17.69 -25.51
C THR A 101 8.45 19.18 -25.83
N THR A 102 7.42 19.61 -26.56
CA THR A 102 7.17 21.01 -26.89
C THR A 102 6.95 21.87 -25.64
N LEU A 103 6.22 21.34 -24.65
CA LEU A 103 5.99 22.01 -23.36
C LEU A 103 7.29 22.16 -22.58
N LEU A 104 8.14 21.12 -22.57
CA LEU A 104 9.45 21.14 -21.93
C LEU A 104 10.36 22.21 -22.53
N GLU A 105 10.38 22.31 -23.86
CA GLU A 105 11.14 23.34 -24.57
C GLU A 105 10.64 24.75 -24.24
N ALA A 106 9.32 24.95 -24.21
CA ALA A 106 8.72 26.24 -23.86
C ALA A 106 9.06 26.67 -22.43
N ALA A 107 8.99 25.74 -21.48
CA ALA A 107 9.38 25.96 -20.10
C ALA A 107 10.90 26.25 -19.97
N ASN A 108 11.74 25.53 -20.71
CA ASN A 108 13.18 25.75 -20.71
C ASN A 108 13.55 27.11 -21.33
N LYS A 109 12.88 27.55 -22.40
CA LYS A 109 13.05 28.88 -23.02
C LYS A 109 12.73 30.02 -22.05
N LYS A 110 11.79 29.82 -21.12
CA LYS A 110 11.52 30.75 -20.01
C LYS A 110 12.61 30.77 -18.94
N GLY A 111 13.52 29.79 -18.95
CA GLY A 111 14.59 29.63 -17.98
C GLY A 111 14.11 29.08 -16.63
N ALA A 112 12.95 28.41 -16.59
CA ALA A 112 12.43 27.74 -15.41
C ALA A 112 13.18 26.43 -15.14
N HIS A 113 13.15 25.95 -13.90
CA HIS A 113 13.65 24.63 -13.51
C HIS A 113 12.45 23.69 -13.35
N ILE A 114 12.50 22.52 -13.97
CA ILE A 114 11.37 21.58 -13.99
C ILE A 114 11.75 20.33 -13.23
N ILE A 115 11.00 20.04 -12.17
CA ILE A 115 11.04 18.80 -11.41
C ILE A 115 9.75 18.04 -11.72
N ALA A 116 9.90 16.95 -12.47
CA ALA A 116 8.82 16.09 -12.91
C ALA A 116 8.60 14.97 -11.89
N MET A 117 7.45 15.00 -11.19
CA MET A 117 7.12 14.01 -10.16
C MET A 117 6.89 12.60 -10.74
N ASP A 118 6.55 12.49 -12.02
CA ASP A 118 6.49 11.22 -12.77
C ASP A 118 7.87 10.61 -13.05
N MET A 119 8.94 11.40 -12.95
CA MET A 119 10.32 10.97 -13.23
C MET A 119 11.10 10.63 -11.96
N VAL A 120 10.44 10.58 -10.79
CA VAL A 120 11.07 10.13 -9.55
C VAL A 120 11.53 8.68 -9.74
N PRO A 121 12.83 8.37 -9.54
CA PRO A 121 13.33 7.02 -9.75
C PRO A 121 12.78 6.06 -8.70
N ARG A 122 12.40 4.85 -9.13
CA ARG A 122 11.88 3.79 -8.26
C ARG A 122 12.99 3.08 -7.49
N ILE A 123 13.60 3.79 -6.55
CA ILE A 123 14.60 3.28 -5.60
C ILE A 123 14.09 3.38 -4.17
N SER A 124 14.55 2.51 -3.27
CA SER A 124 14.00 2.40 -1.90
C SER A 124 13.92 3.73 -1.15
N ARG A 125 14.95 4.60 -1.25
CA ARG A 125 14.94 5.91 -0.58
C ARG A 125 13.90 6.91 -1.12
N ALA A 126 13.47 6.72 -2.37
CA ALA A 126 12.58 7.63 -3.09
C ALA A 126 11.12 7.20 -3.04
N GLN A 127 10.79 6.02 -2.50
CA GLN A 127 9.41 5.53 -2.40
C GLN A 127 8.46 6.53 -1.70
N LYS A 128 8.95 7.21 -0.65
CA LYS A 128 8.21 8.26 0.09
C LYS A 128 7.76 9.46 -0.78
N MET A 129 8.43 9.70 -1.91
CA MET A 129 8.12 10.80 -2.82
C MET A 129 7.60 10.32 -4.19
N ASP A 130 7.33 9.01 -4.33
CA ASP A 130 6.72 8.46 -5.54
C ASP A 130 5.23 8.84 -5.60
N ALA A 131 4.94 9.85 -6.41
CA ALA A 131 3.60 10.34 -6.64
C ALA A 131 2.76 9.38 -7.51
N LEU A 132 3.39 8.61 -8.42
CA LEU A 132 2.67 7.66 -9.27
C LEU A 132 2.11 6.52 -8.44
N SER A 133 2.91 5.97 -7.52
CA SER A 133 2.46 4.93 -6.59
C SER A 133 1.33 5.43 -5.69
N SER A 134 1.43 6.67 -5.20
CA SER A 134 0.38 7.29 -4.38
C SER A 134 -0.93 7.44 -5.15
N MET A 135 -0.89 7.92 -6.40
CA MET A 135 -2.10 8.06 -7.22
C MET A 135 -2.67 6.70 -7.67
N ALA A 136 -1.80 5.74 -7.98
CA ALA A 136 -2.21 4.38 -8.35
C ALA A 136 -2.94 3.67 -7.20
N ASN A 137 -2.45 3.81 -5.96
CA ASN A 137 -3.12 3.25 -4.79
C ASN A 137 -4.55 3.79 -4.62
N ILE A 138 -4.72 5.11 -4.77
CA ILE A 138 -6.05 5.75 -4.70
C ILE A 138 -6.93 5.29 -5.86
N ALA A 139 -6.41 5.24 -7.09
CA ALA A 139 -7.15 4.78 -8.26
C ALA A 139 -7.65 3.34 -8.09
N GLY A 140 -6.80 2.45 -7.55
CA GLY A 140 -7.17 1.07 -7.22
C GLY A 140 -8.32 1.00 -6.21
N TYR A 141 -8.22 1.72 -5.09
CA TYR A 141 -9.32 1.79 -4.11
C TYR A 141 -10.60 2.38 -4.71
N ARG A 142 -10.48 3.49 -5.45
CA ARG A 142 -11.63 4.18 -6.06
C ARG A 142 -12.31 3.33 -7.11
N SER A 143 -11.57 2.51 -7.85
CA SER A 143 -12.12 1.58 -8.86
C SER A 143 -13.11 0.61 -8.25
N VAL A 144 -12.85 0.11 -7.04
CA VAL A 144 -13.76 -0.80 -6.31
C VAL A 144 -15.02 -0.06 -5.85
N MET A 145 -14.88 1.18 -5.39
CA MET A 145 -16.04 2.01 -5.03
C MET A 145 -16.92 2.32 -6.25
N GLU A 146 -16.32 2.61 -7.40
CA GLU A 146 -17.04 2.81 -8.66
C GLU A 146 -17.69 1.52 -9.14
N ALA A 147 -17.02 0.37 -9.00
CA ALA A 147 -17.62 -0.92 -9.27
C ALA A 147 -18.86 -1.15 -8.38
N GLY A 148 -18.74 -0.91 -7.07
CA GLY A 148 -19.85 -1.03 -6.12
C GLY A 148 -21.02 -0.10 -6.40
N ASN A 149 -20.76 1.13 -6.83
CA ASN A 149 -21.83 2.08 -7.18
C ASN A 149 -22.60 1.69 -8.45
N ASN A 150 -21.98 0.91 -9.35
CA ASN A 150 -22.61 0.46 -10.60
C ASN A 150 -23.07 -1.01 -10.55
N PHE A 151 -22.73 -1.76 -9.49
CA PHE A 151 -23.10 -3.16 -9.33
C PHE A 151 -24.36 -3.31 -8.47
N GLY A 152 -25.39 -3.97 -9.01
CA GLY A 152 -26.72 -4.05 -8.38
C GLY A 152 -26.87 -5.08 -7.25
N ARG A 153 -25.80 -5.74 -6.81
CA ARG A 153 -25.81 -6.79 -5.78
C ARG A 153 -24.78 -6.51 -4.69
N PHE A 154 -24.89 -7.19 -3.55
CA PHE A 154 -23.91 -7.09 -2.48
C PHE A 154 -22.56 -7.70 -2.86
N PHE A 155 -21.47 -7.07 -2.40
CA PHE A 155 -20.12 -7.67 -2.44
C PHE A 155 -20.02 -8.82 -1.45
N THR A 156 -20.46 -8.59 -0.22
CA THR A 156 -20.42 -9.58 0.86
C THR A 156 -21.53 -10.62 0.70
N GLY A 157 -21.16 -11.90 0.81
CA GLY A 157 -22.14 -12.99 0.93
C GLY A 157 -22.83 -12.97 2.29
N GLN A 158 -24.13 -13.23 2.31
CA GLN A 158 -24.94 -13.19 3.53
C GLN A 158 -25.94 -14.35 3.57
N VAL A 159 -26.21 -14.88 4.76
CA VAL A 159 -27.33 -15.80 5.02
C VAL A 159 -28.39 -15.02 5.77
N THR A 160 -29.60 -14.98 5.22
CA THR A 160 -30.73 -14.24 5.79
C THR A 160 -31.95 -15.15 5.88
N ALA A 161 -33.00 -14.70 6.58
CA ALA A 161 -34.29 -15.39 6.60
C ALA A 161 -34.92 -15.56 5.19
N ALA A 162 -34.59 -14.66 4.25
CA ALA A 162 -35.05 -14.71 2.87
C ALA A 162 -34.18 -15.60 1.95
N GLY A 163 -33.13 -16.24 2.49
CA GLY A 163 -32.23 -17.11 1.76
C GLY A 163 -30.76 -16.68 1.80
N LYS A 164 -29.93 -17.43 1.08
CA LYS A 164 -28.48 -17.23 0.98
C LYS A 164 -28.14 -16.41 -0.25
N VAL A 165 -27.45 -15.28 -0.05
CA VAL A 165 -26.89 -14.44 -1.11
C VAL A 165 -25.39 -14.76 -1.22
N PRO A 166 -24.90 -15.22 -2.39
CA PRO A 166 -23.48 -15.47 -2.57
C PRO A 166 -22.70 -14.15 -2.68
N PRO A 167 -21.42 -14.13 -2.26
CA PRO A 167 -20.54 -12.97 -2.45
C PRO A 167 -20.29 -12.72 -3.94
N ALA A 168 -19.97 -11.46 -4.27
CA ALA A 168 -19.56 -11.09 -5.63
C ALA A 168 -18.20 -11.71 -5.96
N LYS A 169 -18.01 -12.13 -7.22
CA LYS A 169 -16.72 -12.54 -7.77
C LYS A 169 -16.06 -11.38 -8.51
N VAL A 170 -14.87 -10.97 -8.06
CA VAL A 170 -14.11 -9.84 -8.60
C VAL A 170 -12.82 -10.36 -9.23
N LEU A 171 -12.58 -10.09 -10.51
CA LEU A 171 -11.31 -10.38 -11.18
C LEU A 171 -10.49 -9.09 -11.33
N ILE A 172 -9.24 -9.13 -10.91
CA ILE A 172 -8.29 -8.01 -11.03
C ILE A 172 -7.19 -8.41 -12.00
N VAL A 173 -7.07 -7.67 -13.11
CA VAL A 173 -6.09 -7.93 -14.16
C VAL A 173 -4.94 -6.92 -14.02
N GLY A 174 -3.80 -7.42 -13.58
CA GLY A 174 -2.61 -6.67 -13.17
C GLY A 174 -2.58 -6.44 -11.66
N ALA A 175 -1.49 -6.80 -11.01
CA ALA A 175 -1.22 -6.63 -9.58
C ALA A 175 -0.03 -5.69 -9.35
N GLY A 176 -0.02 -4.56 -10.05
CA GLY A 176 0.75 -3.38 -9.67
C GLY A 176 0.16 -2.71 -8.42
N VAL A 177 0.60 -1.50 -8.11
CA VAL A 177 0.12 -0.75 -6.92
C VAL A 177 -1.40 -0.53 -6.95
N ALA A 178 -1.98 -0.21 -8.12
CA ALA A 178 -3.42 -0.06 -8.27
C ALA A 178 -4.16 -1.40 -8.11
N GLY A 179 -3.65 -2.47 -8.72
CA GLY A 179 -4.22 -3.80 -8.61
C GLY A 179 -4.24 -4.31 -7.16
N LEU A 180 -3.12 -4.21 -6.44
CA LEU A 180 -3.04 -4.60 -5.03
C LEU A 180 -3.98 -3.76 -4.15
N ALA A 181 -4.12 -2.45 -4.43
CA ALA A 181 -5.08 -1.61 -3.71
C ALA A 181 -6.53 -2.02 -3.99
N ALA A 182 -6.85 -2.38 -5.23
CA ALA A 182 -8.16 -2.91 -5.60
C ALA A 182 -8.41 -4.29 -4.95
N ILE A 183 -7.41 -5.17 -4.87
CA ILE A 183 -7.50 -6.47 -4.17
C ILE A 183 -7.87 -6.23 -2.71
N GLY A 184 -7.08 -5.41 -2.00
CA GLY A 184 -7.34 -5.12 -0.59
C GLY A 184 -8.71 -4.51 -0.34
N ALA A 185 -9.14 -3.57 -1.19
CA ALA A 185 -10.46 -2.96 -1.09
C ALA A 185 -11.59 -3.98 -1.34
N ALA A 186 -11.52 -4.77 -2.41
CA ALA A 186 -12.54 -5.76 -2.76
C ALA A 186 -12.64 -6.89 -1.71
N THR A 187 -11.50 -7.42 -1.24
CA THR A 187 -11.46 -8.42 -0.17
C THR A 187 -12.06 -7.86 1.13
N SER A 188 -11.77 -6.60 1.47
CA SER A 188 -12.32 -5.95 2.68
C SER A 188 -13.84 -5.78 2.63
N LEU A 189 -14.43 -5.69 1.43
CA LEU A 189 -15.87 -5.68 1.21
C LEU A 189 -16.49 -7.09 1.20
N GLY A 190 -15.69 -8.14 1.41
CA GLY A 190 -16.16 -9.52 1.49
C GLY A 190 -16.47 -10.18 0.14
N ALA A 191 -15.92 -9.65 -0.97
CA ALA A 191 -15.98 -10.31 -2.27
C ALA A 191 -14.98 -11.48 -2.34
N MET A 192 -15.25 -12.42 -3.24
CA MET A 192 -14.27 -13.43 -3.66
C MET A 192 -13.41 -12.82 -4.75
N VAL A 193 -12.13 -12.58 -4.45
CA VAL A 193 -11.21 -11.87 -5.34
C VAL A 193 -10.30 -12.87 -6.04
N TYR A 194 -10.25 -12.77 -7.36
CA TYR A 194 -9.30 -13.43 -8.24
C TYR A 194 -8.37 -12.37 -8.79
N ALA A 195 -7.07 -12.66 -8.92
CA ALA A 195 -6.15 -11.72 -9.53
C ALA A 195 -5.15 -12.43 -10.45
N PHE A 196 -4.80 -11.74 -11.52
CA PHE A 196 -3.82 -12.19 -12.49
C PHE A 196 -2.73 -11.13 -12.64
N ASP A 197 -1.46 -11.55 -12.67
CA ASP A 197 -0.35 -10.73 -13.14
C ASP A 197 0.60 -11.63 -13.94
N VAL A 198 1.34 -11.04 -14.86
CA VAL A 198 2.31 -11.78 -15.68
C VAL A 198 3.59 -12.10 -14.90
N ARG A 199 3.79 -11.46 -13.75
CA ARG A 199 4.92 -11.66 -12.86
C ARG A 199 4.60 -12.75 -11.83
N PRO A 200 5.36 -13.85 -11.76
CA PRO A 200 5.10 -14.90 -10.79
C PRO A 200 5.39 -14.45 -9.35
N GLU A 201 6.33 -13.50 -9.15
CA GLU A 201 6.75 -13.05 -7.82
C GLU A 201 5.67 -12.27 -7.05
N VAL A 202 4.60 -11.82 -7.70
CA VAL A 202 3.46 -11.16 -7.02
C VAL A 202 2.39 -12.12 -6.52
N ALA A 203 2.46 -13.42 -6.87
CA ALA A 203 1.48 -14.41 -6.44
C ALA A 203 1.38 -14.49 -4.91
N GLU A 204 2.53 -14.56 -4.22
CA GLU A 204 2.58 -14.57 -2.75
C GLU A 204 1.94 -13.30 -2.15
N GLN A 205 2.15 -12.14 -2.78
CA GLN A 205 1.54 -10.88 -2.33
C GLN A 205 0.01 -10.92 -2.47
N ILE A 206 -0.48 -11.39 -3.62
CA ILE A 206 -1.92 -11.52 -3.91
C ILE A 206 -2.60 -12.46 -2.91
N GLU A 207 -2.00 -13.64 -2.69
CA GLU A 207 -2.52 -14.65 -1.77
C GLU A 207 -2.50 -14.14 -0.31
N SER A 208 -1.45 -13.41 0.09
CA SER A 208 -1.36 -12.80 1.43
C SER A 208 -2.48 -11.77 1.69
N MET A 209 -3.05 -11.18 0.63
CA MET A 209 -4.17 -10.25 0.69
C MET A 209 -5.54 -10.94 0.60
N GLY A 210 -5.57 -12.29 0.57
CA GLY A 210 -6.79 -13.09 0.55
C GLY A 210 -7.44 -13.23 -0.83
N ALA A 211 -6.71 -12.98 -1.91
CA ALA A 211 -7.16 -13.22 -3.27
C ALA A 211 -6.58 -14.52 -3.85
N GLU A 212 -7.30 -15.14 -4.77
CA GLU A 212 -6.84 -16.32 -5.50
C GLU A 212 -6.02 -15.90 -6.72
N PHE A 213 -4.77 -16.37 -6.82
CA PHE A 213 -3.95 -16.13 -7.99
C PHE A 213 -4.41 -17.00 -9.16
N VAL A 214 -4.72 -16.38 -10.29
CA VAL A 214 -5.10 -17.07 -11.52
C VAL A 214 -3.84 -17.56 -12.22
N PHE A 215 -3.52 -18.84 -12.06
CA PHE A 215 -2.40 -19.45 -12.75
C PHE A 215 -2.71 -19.68 -14.25
N LEU A 216 -1.68 -19.55 -15.08
CA LEU A 216 -1.67 -20.01 -16.46
C LEU A 216 -0.71 -21.20 -16.54
N ASP A 217 -1.18 -22.34 -17.04
CA ASP A 217 -0.35 -23.53 -17.19
C ASP A 217 0.69 -23.33 -18.33
N PHE A 218 1.96 -23.24 -17.94
CA PHE A 218 3.11 -23.17 -18.85
C PHE A 218 4.17 -24.22 -18.50
N GLU A 219 4.81 -24.79 -19.52
CA GLU A 219 5.92 -25.72 -19.39
C GLU A 219 7.31 -25.03 -19.35
N GLN A 220 7.38 -23.70 -19.48
CA GLN A 220 8.64 -22.93 -19.50
C GLN A 220 8.73 -21.89 -18.37
N GLU A 221 9.92 -21.77 -17.77
CA GLU A 221 10.25 -20.78 -16.74
C GLU A 221 10.11 -19.35 -17.26
N GLN A 222 9.37 -18.52 -16.52
CA GLN A 222 9.19 -17.10 -16.81
C GLN A 222 10.42 -16.29 -16.37
N SER A 223 10.80 -15.28 -17.16
CA SER A 223 11.87 -14.34 -16.82
C SER A 223 11.49 -13.44 -15.64
N ASP A 224 12.37 -13.34 -14.65
CA ASP A 224 12.21 -12.52 -13.43
C ASP A 224 12.11 -11.01 -13.77
N GLY A 225 11.08 -10.32 -13.24
CA GLY A 225 10.81 -8.90 -13.48
C GLY A 225 11.82 -7.92 -12.83
N ALA A 226 12.82 -8.44 -12.13
CA ALA A 226 13.86 -7.66 -11.47
C ALA A 226 14.73 -6.85 -12.46
N GLU A 227 14.95 -7.32 -13.70
CA GLU A 227 15.82 -6.65 -14.68
C GLU A 227 15.22 -5.35 -15.26
N THR A 228 13.90 -5.18 -15.21
CA THR A 228 13.18 -4.01 -15.76
C THR A 228 12.81 -2.97 -14.69
N GLY A 229 13.30 -3.10 -13.45
CA GLY A 229 12.91 -2.22 -12.34
C GLY A 229 11.47 -2.46 -11.87
N GLY A 230 10.98 -3.70 -11.97
CA GLY A 230 9.66 -4.13 -11.50
C GLY A 230 8.52 -3.92 -12.49
N TYR A 231 8.80 -3.62 -13.77
CA TYR A 231 7.79 -3.53 -14.82
C TYR A 231 7.64 -4.85 -15.59
N ALA A 232 6.40 -5.22 -15.92
CA ALA A 232 6.15 -6.38 -16.78
C ALA A 232 6.74 -6.19 -18.19
N ALA A 233 7.47 -7.21 -18.68
CA ALA A 233 7.89 -7.27 -20.08
C ALA A 233 6.69 -7.62 -20.98
N PRO A 234 6.69 -7.22 -22.27
CA PRO A 234 5.66 -7.64 -23.22
C PRO A 234 5.65 -9.17 -23.39
N SER A 235 4.50 -9.78 -23.21
CA SER A 235 4.33 -11.23 -23.34
C SER A 235 4.46 -11.71 -24.79
N SER A 236 4.88 -12.97 -24.98
CA SER A 236 4.87 -13.62 -26.29
C SER A 236 3.44 -13.77 -26.84
N PRO A 237 3.23 -13.86 -28.17
CA PRO A 237 1.91 -14.07 -28.74
C PRO A 237 1.19 -15.31 -28.17
N GLU A 238 1.93 -16.41 -27.97
CA GLU A 238 1.39 -17.64 -27.37
C GLU A 238 0.93 -17.44 -25.93
N PHE A 239 1.71 -16.71 -25.12
CA PHE A 239 1.32 -16.35 -23.76
C PHE A 239 0.01 -15.55 -23.77
N ARG A 240 -0.09 -14.58 -24.68
CA ARG A 240 -1.30 -13.76 -24.81
C ARG A 240 -2.52 -14.60 -25.18
N GLU A 241 -2.40 -15.54 -26.11
CA GLU A 241 -3.52 -16.41 -26.49
C GLU A 241 -3.98 -17.30 -25.32
N LYS A 242 -3.04 -17.89 -24.56
CA LYS A 242 -3.39 -18.66 -23.34
C LYS A 242 -4.02 -17.78 -22.26
N GLN A 243 -3.51 -16.57 -22.07
CA GLN A 243 -4.07 -15.58 -21.15
C GLN A 243 -5.52 -15.23 -21.53
N LEU A 244 -5.77 -14.92 -22.80
CA LEU A 244 -7.11 -14.62 -23.31
C LEU A 244 -8.04 -15.82 -23.22
N ALA A 245 -7.55 -17.03 -23.48
CA ALA A 245 -8.32 -18.26 -23.30
C ALA A 245 -8.77 -18.44 -21.83
N LYS A 246 -7.86 -18.20 -20.87
CA LYS A 246 -8.20 -18.29 -19.44
C LYS A 246 -9.20 -17.22 -19.01
N PHE A 247 -9.05 -15.98 -19.48
CA PHE A 247 -10.02 -14.92 -19.19
C PHE A 247 -11.39 -15.20 -19.79
N ARG A 248 -11.43 -15.79 -21.00
CA ARG A 248 -12.69 -16.23 -21.63
C ARG A 248 -13.38 -17.34 -20.85
N GLU A 249 -12.62 -18.28 -20.27
CA GLU A 249 -13.14 -19.32 -19.37
C GLU A 249 -13.75 -18.71 -18.09
N LEU A 250 -13.12 -17.69 -17.52
CA LEU A 250 -13.57 -17.04 -16.28
C LEU A 250 -14.73 -16.06 -16.48
N ALA A 251 -14.87 -15.46 -17.67
CA ALA A 251 -15.82 -14.38 -17.93
C ALA A 251 -17.28 -14.65 -17.49
N PRO A 252 -17.87 -15.84 -17.73
CA PRO A 252 -19.24 -16.13 -17.28
C PRO A 252 -19.41 -16.12 -15.76
N GLU A 253 -18.34 -16.37 -15.02
CA GLU A 253 -18.36 -16.46 -13.57
C GLU A 253 -18.16 -15.11 -12.88
N MET A 254 -17.44 -14.18 -13.51
CA MET A 254 -17.03 -12.91 -12.90
C MET A 254 -18.16 -11.86 -12.93
N ASP A 255 -18.51 -11.37 -11.73
CA ASP A 255 -19.48 -10.28 -11.58
C ASP A 255 -18.83 -8.91 -11.84
N ILE A 256 -17.56 -8.75 -11.44
CA ILE A 256 -16.81 -7.50 -11.57
C ILE A 256 -15.42 -7.78 -12.12
N VAL A 257 -14.96 -6.95 -13.06
CA VAL A 257 -13.59 -7.01 -13.60
C VAL A 257 -12.95 -5.63 -13.49
N ILE A 258 -11.74 -5.58 -12.92
CA ILE A 258 -10.95 -4.35 -12.81
C ILE A 258 -9.63 -4.56 -13.55
N THR A 259 -9.39 -3.77 -14.60
CA THR A 259 -8.19 -3.90 -15.42
C THR A 259 -7.22 -2.76 -15.15
N THR A 260 -5.94 -3.09 -14.94
CA THR A 260 -4.89 -2.14 -14.53
C THR A 260 -3.59 -2.29 -15.33
N ALA A 261 -3.60 -3.12 -16.37
CA ALA A 261 -2.40 -3.45 -17.13
C ALA A 261 -1.98 -2.28 -18.02
N LEU A 262 -0.88 -1.62 -17.65
CA LEU A 262 -0.33 -0.47 -18.37
C LEU A 262 1.19 -0.56 -18.45
N ILE A 263 1.71 -0.41 -19.67
CA ILE A 263 3.15 -0.35 -19.93
C ILE A 263 3.51 1.12 -20.26
N PRO A 264 4.45 1.74 -19.54
CA PRO A 264 4.83 3.13 -19.81
C PRO A 264 5.23 3.36 -21.27
N GLY A 265 4.65 4.39 -21.90
CA GLY A 265 4.97 4.79 -23.27
C GLY A 265 4.36 3.92 -24.37
N ARG A 266 3.48 2.97 -24.04
CA ARG A 266 2.73 2.14 -24.99
C ARG A 266 1.23 2.24 -24.75
N ASP A 267 0.46 1.84 -25.75
CA ASP A 267 -0.98 1.65 -25.61
C ASP A 267 -1.28 0.47 -24.67
N ALA A 268 -2.42 0.52 -24.01
CA ALA A 268 -2.89 -0.53 -23.12
C ALA A 268 -3.14 -1.83 -23.91
N PRO A 269 -2.65 -2.99 -23.45
CA PRO A 269 -2.96 -4.26 -24.11
C PRO A 269 -4.45 -4.57 -23.98
N LYS A 270 -5.09 -5.05 -25.05
CA LYS A 270 -6.45 -5.57 -25.02
C LYS A 270 -6.47 -6.93 -24.34
N LEU A 271 -7.08 -6.98 -23.16
CA LEU A 271 -7.12 -8.15 -22.27
C LEU A 271 -8.54 -8.59 -21.93
N TRP A 272 -9.53 -7.68 -22.02
CA TRP A 272 -10.94 -8.00 -21.80
C TRP A 272 -11.74 -7.68 -23.06
N LEU A 273 -11.83 -8.68 -23.94
CA LEU A 273 -12.36 -8.48 -25.28
C LEU A 273 -13.89 -8.39 -25.28
N GLU A 274 -14.47 -7.86 -26.37
CA GLU A 274 -15.93 -7.70 -26.52
C GLU A 274 -16.71 -9.02 -26.35
N ASP A 275 -16.16 -10.13 -26.84
CA ASP A 275 -16.76 -11.45 -26.66
C ASP A 275 -16.77 -11.90 -25.19
N MET A 276 -15.72 -11.56 -24.42
CA MET A 276 -15.67 -11.82 -22.98
C MET A 276 -16.69 -10.98 -22.22
N VAL A 277 -16.87 -9.70 -22.59
CA VAL A 277 -17.93 -8.85 -22.02
C VAL A 277 -19.29 -9.48 -22.29
N SER A 278 -19.52 -9.96 -23.51
CA SER A 278 -20.78 -10.60 -23.93
C SER A 278 -21.10 -11.89 -23.16
N LEU A 279 -20.06 -12.60 -22.68
CA LEU A 279 -20.18 -13.80 -21.85
C LEU A 279 -20.49 -13.50 -20.38
N GLN A 280 -20.27 -12.27 -19.90
CA GLN A 280 -20.59 -11.91 -18.52
C GLN A 280 -22.09 -11.88 -18.26
N LYS A 281 -22.46 -12.01 -16.99
CA LYS A 281 -23.85 -11.90 -16.53
C LYS A 281 -24.36 -10.46 -16.74
N PRO A 282 -25.64 -10.27 -17.13
CA PRO A 282 -26.25 -8.94 -17.14
C PRO A 282 -26.14 -8.27 -15.76
N GLY A 283 -25.79 -7.00 -15.74
CA GLY A 283 -25.53 -6.24 -14.51
C GLY A 283 -24.11 -6.40 -13.94
N SER A 284 -23.23 -7.19 -14.56
CA SER A 284 -21.80 -7.18 -14.26
C SER A 284 -21.17 -5.81 -14.56
N VAL A 285 -20.00 -5.55 -13.97
CA VAL A 285 -19.29 -4.26 -14.12
C VAL A 285 -17.84 -4.48 -14.53
N VAL A 286 -17.38 -3.72 -15.51
CA VAL A 286 -15.97 -3.61 -15.90
C VAL A 286 -15.47 -2.21 -15.56
N VAL A 287 -14.39 -2.09 -14.81
CA VAL A 287 -13.72 -0.82 -14.51
C VAL A 287 -12.32 -0.84 -15.10
N ASP A 288 -12.08 0.05 -16.07
CA ASP A 288 -10.83 0.07 -16.83
C ASP A 288 -9.95 1.24 -16.42
N LEU A 289 -8.93 0.97 -15.61
CA LEU A 289 -7.98 1.99 -15.16
C LEU A 289 -6.99 2.41 -16.25
N ALA A 290 -6.92 1.68 -17.37
CA ALA A 290 -6.03 1.98 -18.49
C ALA A 290 -6.73 2.77 -19.61
N ALA A 291 -7.94 3.30 -19.37
CA ALA A 291 -8.74 4.02 -20.36
C ALA A 291 -8.00 5.18 -21.05
N GLU A 292 -7.12 5.89 -20.34
CA GLU A 292 -6.30 6.99 -20.90
C GLU A 292 -5.32 6.55 -22.00
N ARG A 293 -5.02 5.25 -22.10
CA ARG A 293 -4.13 4.65 -23.10
C ARG A 293 -4.84 3.65 -24.01
N GLY A 294 -6.14 3.89 -24.24
CA GLY A 294 -6.98 3.06 -25.10
C GLY A 294 -7.74 1.95 -24.38
N GLY A 295 -7.48 1.72 -23.08
CA GLY A 295 -8.20 0.75 -22.25
C GLY A 295 -7.82 -0.71 -22.51
N ASN A 296 -7.84 -1.52 -21.45
CA ASN A 296 -7.68 -2.96 -21.56
C ASN A 296 -8.94 -3.67 -22.06
N CYS A 297 -10.12 -3.05 -21.92
CA CYS A 297 -11.38 -3.56 -22.42
C CYS A 297 -11.68 -3.00 -23.82
N ASP A 298 -12.22 -3.82 -24.73
CA ASP A 298 -12.53 -3.38 -26.11
C ASP A 298 -13.64 -2.33 -26.14
N LEU A 299 -14.62 -2.47 -25.25
CA LEU A 299 -15.77 -1.55 -25.18
C LEU A 299 -15.49 -0.28 -24.37
N THR A 300 -14.27 -0.10 -23.82
CA THR A 300 -13.93 1.08 -23.05
C THR A 300 -14.01 2.34 -23.90
N VAL A 301 -14.82 3.30 -23.46
CA VAL A 301 -14.85 4.66 -24.00
C VAL A 301 -14.28 5.61 -22.95
N MET A 302 -13.17 6.26 -23.29
CA MET A 302 -12.47 7.20 -22.41
C MET A 302 -13.42 8.27 -21.85
N ASP A 303 -13.32 8.49 -20.54
CA ASP A 303 -14.12 9.43 -19.74
C ASP A 303 -15.63 9.18 -19.74
N LYS A 304 -16.07 7.98 -20.14
CA LYS A 304 -17.48 7.61 -20.15
C LYS A 304 -17.74 6.33 -19.38
N LYS A 305 -18.98 6.27 -18.90
CA LYS A 305 -19.64 5.04 -18.51
C LYS A 305 -20.62 4.65 -19.60
N ILE A 306 -20.53 3.41 -20.08
CA ILE A 306 -21.47 2.87 -21.06
C ILE A 306 -22.08 1.57 -20.54
N VAL A 307 -23.17 1.14 -21.18
CA VAL A 307 -23.78 -0.17 -20.97
C VAL A 307 -23.73 -0.90 -22.30
N SER A 308 -23.15 -2.09 -22.31
CA SER A 308 -23.10 -2.99 -23.47
C SER A 308 -24.46 -3.60 -23.78
N GLU A 309 -24.60 -4.23 -24.94
CA GLU A 309 -25.86 -4.84 -25.40
C GLU A 309 -26.38 -5.94 -24.45
N ASN A 310 -25.48 -6.71 -23.82
CA ASN A 310 -25.86 -7.75 -22.84
C ASN A 310 -26.06 -7.20 -21.41
N GLY A 311 -26.02 -5.88 -21.21
CA GLY A 311 -26.30 -5.24 -19.93
C GLY A 311 -25.12 -5.15 -18.96
N VAL A 312 -23.89 -5.34 -19.41
CA VAL A 312 -22.68 -5.10 -18.60
C VAL A 312 -22.35 -3.62 -18.62
N THR A 313 -22.05 -3.04 -17.46
CA THR A 313 -21.62 -1.64 -17.35
C THR A 313 -20.11 -1.52 -17.48
N ILE A 314 -19.62 -0.67 -18.38
CA ILE A 314 -18.19 -0.43 -18.59
C ILE A 314 -17.86 1.00 -18.16
N VAL A 315 -16.94 1.15 -17.20
CA VAL A 315 -16.51 2.42 -16.62
C VAL A 315 -15.08 2.73 -17.09
N GLY A 316 -14.92 3.76 -17.92
CA GLY A 316 -13.65 4.19 -18.51
C GLY A 316 -13.20 5.58 -18.07
N TYR A 317 -13.48 5.99 -16.83
CA TYR A 317 -13.05 7.31 -16.31
C TYR A 317 -11.52 7.40 -16.25
N THR A 318 -10.94 8.59 -16.48
CA THR A 318 -9.48 8.81 -16.35
C THR A 318 -9.09 9.62 -15.11
N ASP A 319 -10.07 10.06 -14.33
CA ASP A 319 -9.91 11.01 -13.23
C ASP A 319 -10.08 10.39 -11.84
N PHE A 320 -9.91 9.07 -11.69
CA PHE A 320 -10.14 8.35 -10.41
C PHE A 320 -9.48 9.03 -9.18
N PRO A 321 -8.21 9.47 -9.21
CA PRO A 321 -7.63 10.21 -8.08
C PRO A 321 -8.32 11.57 -7.82
N SER A 322 -8.82 12.24 -8.85
CA SER A 322 -9.57 13.51 -8.72
C SER A 322 -10.90 13.31 -8.00
N GLN A 323 -11.56 12.16 -8.19
CA GLN A 323 -12.80 11.84 -7.49
C GLN A 323 -12.60 11.62 -5.97
N MET A 324 -11.36 11.40 -5.53
CA MET A 324 -10.96 11.35 -4.12
C MET A 324 -10.02 12.52 -3.76
N ALA A 325 -10.37 13.72 -4.23
CA ALA A 325 -9.52 14.91 -4.20
C ALA A 325 -8.85 15.20 -2.85
N ALA A 326 -9.58 15.11 -1.74
CA ALA A 326 -9.02 15.38 -0.41
C ALA A 326 -7.85 14.43 -0.07
N GLN A 327 -8.07 13.12 -0.22
CA GLN A 327 -7.04 12.11 0.05
C GLN A 327 -5.87 12.22 -0.93
N SER A 328 -6.17 12.42 -2.22
CA SER A 328 -5.16 12.59 -3.26
C SER A 328 -4.29 13.81 -3.03
N SER A 329 -4.87 14.94 -2.63
CA SER A 329 -4.14 16.17 -2.32
C SER A 329 -3.24 15.99 -1.10
N THR A 330 -3.71 15.26 -0.07
CA THR A 330 -2.91 14.97 1.12
C THR A 330 -1.69 14.11 0.79
N LEU A 331 -1.87 13.01 0.04
CA LEU A 331 -0.76 12.13 -0.32
C LEU A 331 0.21 12.83 -1.30
N TYR A 332 -0.31 13.49 -2.33
CA TYR A 332 0.52 14.17 -3.31
C TYR A 332 1.31 15.34 -2.72
N SER A 333 0.68 16.17 -1.88
CA SER A 333 1.39 17.27 -1.19
C SER A 333 2.45 16.73 -0.22
N THR A 334 2.22 15.56 0.37
CA THR A 334 3.22 14.84 1.18
C THR A 334 4.40 14.38 0.32
N ASN A 335 4.16 13.84 -0.88
CA ASN A 335 5.24 13.48 -1.81
C ASN A 335 6.09 14.70 -2.21
N ILE A 336 5.45 15.83 -2.54
CA ILE A 336 6.13 17.11 -2.81
C ILE A 336 6.94 17.55 -1.59
N ARG A 337 6.38 17.47 -0.38
CA ARG A 337 7.09 17.79 0.86
C ARG A 337 8.32 16.90 1.10
N HIS A 338 8.26 15.62 0.73
CA HIS A 338 9.45 14.75 0.75
C HIS A 338 10.49 15.18 -0.28
N MET A 339 10.10 15.49 -1.51
CA MET A 339 11.00 16.05 -2.53
C MET A 339 11.64 17.37 -2.04
N MET A 340 10.84 18.25 -1.43
CA MET A 340 11.30 19.52 -0.87
C MET A 340 12.26 19.33 0.32
N THR A 341 12.12 18.26 1.09
CA THR A 341 13.07 17.92 2.15
C THR A 341 14.44 17.59 1.56
N ASP A 342 14.47 16.77 0.51
CA ASP A 342 15.71 16.38 -0.16
C ASP A 342 16.34 17.57 -0.92
N LEU A 343 15.52 18.49 -1.45
CA LEU A 343 15.97 19.77 -2.03
C LEU A 343 16.39 20.82 -0.98
N THR A 344 16.12 20.61 0.30
CA THR A 344 16.40 21.57 1.40
C THR A 344 17.04 20.86 2.60
N PRO A 345 18.22 20.24 2.43
CA PRO A 345 18.81 19.39 3.47
C PRO A 345 19.10 20.16 4.76
N ASP A 346 19.44 21.44 4.65
CA ASP A 346 19.80 22.31 5.78
C ASP A 346 18.58 22.96 6.46
N LYS A 347 17.35 22.73 5.94
CA LYS A 347 16.08 23.27 6.47
C LYS A 347 16.06 24.80 6.65
N ASP A 348 16.83 25.52 5.84
CA ASP A 348 17.00 26.98 5.92
C ASP A 348 16.11 27.74 4.91
N GLY A 349 15.20 27.03 4.25
CA GLY A 349 14.31 27.58 3.23
C GLY A 349 15.02 27.96 1.93
N LYS A 350 16.23 27.44 1.68
CA LYS A 350 16.96 27.64 0.42
C LYS A 350 17.06 26.34 -0.37
N LEU A 351 16.67 26.42 -1.63
CA LEU A 351 16.67 25.28 -2.53
C LEU A 351 18.12 24.95 -2.95
N LYS A 352 18.56 23.73 -2.64
CA LYS A 352 19.83 23.15 -3.08
C LYS A 352 19.58 22.09 -4.15
N HIS A 353 19.65 22.51 -5.41
CA HIS A 353 19.43 21.64 -6.57
C HIS A 353 20.69 20.82 -6.89
N ASP A 354 21.00 19.82 -6.07
CA ASP A 354 22.18 18.98 -6.27
C ASP A 354 21.97 17.96 -7.41
N MET A 355 22.47 18.30 -8.60
CA MET A 355 22.42 17.42 -9.78
C MET A 355 23.30 16.16 -9.66
N LYS A 356 24.06 16.00 -8.57
CA LYS A 356 24.79 14.76 -8.26
C LYS A 356 23.93 13.76 -7.47
N ASP A 357 22.86 14.21 -6.82
CA ASP A 357 21.92 13.34 -6.12
C ASP A 357 21.06 12.58 -7.16
N ASP A 358 21.01 11.25 -7.07
CA ASP A 358 20.35 10.42 -8.08
C ASP A 358 18.83 10.66 -8.18
N VAL A 359 18.17 11.04 -7.08
CA VAL A 359 16.72 11.29 -7.04
C VAL A 359 16.42 12.66 -7.65
N ILE A 360 17.16 13.69 -7.23
CA ILE A 360 17.01 15.03 -7.79
C ILE A 360 17.37 15.01 -9.28
N ARG A 361 18.48 14.37 -9.66
CA ARG A 361 18.88 14.22 -11.07
C ARG A 361 17.85 13.46 -11.88
N GLY A 362 17.28 12.38 -11.34
CA GLY A 362 16.25 11.57 -11.99
C GLY A 362 14.97 12.36 -12.27
N ALA A 363 14.48 13.09 -11.27
CA ALA A 363 13.26 13.88 -11.37
C ALA A 363 13.41 15.20 -12.17
N THR A 364 14.63 15.71 -12.34
CA THR A 364 14.86 17.01 -13.01
C THR A 364 14.84 16.89 -14.53
N ALA A 365 13.82 17.47 -15.16
CA ALA A 365 13.66 17.48 -16.62
C ALA A 365 14.36 18.68 -17.29
N SER A 366 14.48 19.82 -16.58
CA SER A 366 15.19 21.00 -17.05
C SER A 366 15.83 21.77 -15.89
N HIS A 367 17.07 22.23 -16.08
CA HIS A 367 17.79 23.02 -15.09
C HIS A 367 18.77 24.01 -15.75
N LYS A 368 18.81 25.26 -15.25
CA LYS A 368 19.69 26.34 -15.74
C LYS A 368 19.69 26.54 -17.27
N GLY A 369 18.50 26.49 -17.88
CA GLY A 369 18.32 26.72 -19.32
C GLY A 369 18.75 25.54 -20.21
N LYS A 370 19.02 24.37 -19.62
CA LYS A 370 19.31 23.13 -20.34
C LYS A 370 18.28 22.07 -20.00
N ILE A 371 17.77 21.41 -21.03
CA ILE A 371 16.97 20.18 -20.87
C ILE A 371 17.90 19.06 -20.40
N THR A 372 17.54 18.40 -19.30
CA THR A 372 18.31 17.32 -18.67
C THR A 372 17.62 15.96 -18.80
N PHE A 373 16.48 15.92 -19.49
CA PHE A 373 15.81 14.70 -19.92
C PHE A 373 16.49 14.13 -21.20
N PRO A 374 16.61 12.80 -21.34
CA PRO A 374 16.31 11.75 -20.35
C PRO A 374 17.35 11.69 -19.22
N PRO A 375 16.97 11.23 -18.02
CA PRO A 375 17.93 11.01 -16.94
C PRO A 375 18.86 9.83 -17.27
N PRO A 376 20.10 9.82 -16.76
CA PRO A 376 20.95 8.65 -16.83
C PRO A 376 20.28 7.48 -16.10
N PRO A 377 20.60 6.22 -16.46
CA PRO A 377 20.18 5.07 -15.68
C PRO A 377 20.55 5.27 -14.20
N PRO A 378 19.65 4.96 -13.26
CA PRO A 378 19.96 5.08 -11.84
C PRO A 378 21.23 4.30 -11.53
N LYS A 379 22.11 4.85 -10.69
CA LYS A 379 23.18 4.07 -10.09
C LYS A 379 22.54 3.11 -9.11
N ILE A 380 22.13 1.94 -9.59
CA ILE A 380 21.65 0.87 -8.74
C ILE A 380 22.87 0.43 -7.93
N ALA A 381 23.06 1.01 -6.74
CA ALA A 381 23.76 0.30 -5.70
C ALA A 381 22.90 -0.94 -5.46
N ALA A 382 23.34 -2.09 -5.97
CA ALA A 382 22.63 -3.34 -5.89
C ALA A 382 22.22 -3.58 -4.44
N ILE A 383 20.97 -3.27 -4.12
CA ILE A 383 20.34 -3.76 -2.91
C ILE A 383 20.10 -5.22 -3.24
N ALA A 384 21.10 -6.03 -2.88
CA ALA A 384 21.15 -7.47 -3.03
C ALA A 384 20.50 -7.97 -4.35
N ALA A 385 21.32 -8.06 -5.41
CA ALA A 385 21.14 -9.21 -6.29
C ALA A 385 20.99 -10.41 -5.36
N LYS A 386 19.83 -11.08 -5.43
CA LYS A 386 19.62 -12.37 -4.76
C LYS A 386 20.90 -13.14 -5.04
N ALA A 387 21.67 -13.46 -4.00
CA ALA A 387 22.90 -14.22 -4.17
C ALA A 387 22.52 -15.39 -5.09
N PRO A 388 23.29 -15.65 -6.17
CA PRO A 388 22.94 -16.67 -7.14
C PRO A 388 22.54 -17.91 -6.35
N VAL A 389 21.31 -18.39 -6.59
CA VAL A 389 20.86 -19.63 -5.96
C VAL A 389 21.95 -20.63 -6.27
N ALA A 390 22.66 -21.05 -5.23
CA ALA A 390 23.72 -22.03 -5.38
C ALA A 390 23.08 -23.21 -6.12
N PRO A 391 23.75 -23.76 -7.15
CA PRO A 391 23.20 -24.89 -7.89
C PRO A 391 22.69 -25.91 -6.89
N GLU A 392 21.47 -26.41 -7.09
CA GLU A 392 20.86 -27.35 -6.15
C GLU A 392 21.89 -28.43 -5.82
N PRO A 393 22.27 -28.58 -4.53
CA PRO A 393 23.33 -29.50 -4.16
C PRO A 393 22.96 -30.89 -4.68
N SER A 394 23.92 -31.56 -5.29
CA SER A 394 23.72 -32.92 -5.79
C SER A 394 23.21 -33.82 -4.66
N ALA A 395 22.54 -34.93 -4.98
CA ALA A 395 21.98 -35.84 -3.97
C ALA A 395 23.01 -36.28 -2.91
N GLU A 396 24.30 -36.34 -3.26
CA GLU A 396 25.40 -36.63 -2.33
C GLU A 396 25.74 -35.45 -1.40
N GLU A 397 25.69 -34.21 -1.88
CA GLU A 397 25.91 -33.01 -1.06
C GLU A 397 24.75 -32.75 -0.09
N LEU A 398 23.50 -33.07 -0.49
CA LEU A 398 22.34 -33.03 0.40
C LEU A 398 22.46 -34.02 1.56
N LEU A 399 22.89 -35.26 1.29
CA LEU A 399 23.14 -36.27 2.32
C LEU A 399 24.29 -35.87 3.25
N ALA A 400 25.36 -35.27 2.72
CA ALA A 400 26.47 -34.76 3.53
C ALA A 400 26.05 -33.58 4.41
N LEU A 401 25.21 -32.68 3.88
CA LEU A 401 24.62 -31.55 4.63
C LEU A 401 23.64 -32.04 5.69
N GLU A 402 22.81 -33.04 5.42
CA GLU A 402 21.94 -33.68 6.41
C GLU A 402 22.73 -34.37 7.50
N ALA A 403 23.80 -35.09 7.17
CA ALA A 403 24.69 -35.72 8.16
C ALA A 403 25.39 -34.68 9.05
N LEU A 404 25.82 -33.54 8.48
CA LEU A 404 26.39 -32.43 9.24
C LEU A 404 25.34 -31.72 10.11
N LYS A 405 24.13 -31.52 9.59
CA LYS A 405 22.99 -30.96 10.35
C LYS A 405 22.61 -31.88 11.51
N LEU A 406 22.53 -33.19 11.30
CA LEU A 406 22.29 -34.19 12.34
C LEU A 406 23.40 -34.21 13.39
N LYS A 407 24.67 -34.13 12.99
CA LYS A 407 25.80 -34.07 13.93
C LYS A 407 25.79 -32.79 14.76
N LYS A 408 25.47 -31.65 14.14
CA LYS A 408 25.36 -30.34 14.83
C LYS A 408 24.15 -30.29 15.76
N ALA A 409 22.99 -30.78 15.31
CA ALA A 409 21.78 -30.91 16.11
C ALA A 409 22.02 -31.86 17.30
N GLY A 410 22.66 -33.00 17.07
CA GLY A 410 23.05 -33.94 18.11
C GLY A 410 23.98 -33.31 19.15
N SER A 411 25.05 -32.63 18.72
CA SER A 411 25.97 -31.95 19.63
C SER A 411 25.29 -30.83 20.44
N GLN A 412 24.42 -30.05 19.81
CA GLN A 412 23.66 -28.99 20.47
C GLN A 412 22.65 -29.56 21.48
N GLN A 413 21.96 -30.64 21.11
CA GLN A 413 21.02 -31.34 21.99
C GLN A 413 21.75 -31.98 23.18
N THR A 414 22.91 -32.59 22.97
CA THR A 414 23.75 -33.12 24.07
C THR A 414 24.21 -31.99 24.99
N ALA A 415 24.67 -30.85 24.45
CA ALA A 415 25.08 -29.71 25.25
C ALA A 415 23.92 -29.14 26.10
N LEU A 416 22.73 -29.01 25.51
CA LEU A 416 21.51 -28.60 26.21
C LEU A 416 21.11 -29.59 27.32
N LEU A 417 21.20 -30.90 27.06
CA LEU A 417 20.89 -31.94 28.04
C LEU A 417 21.90 -31.95 29.20
N VAL A 418 23.19 -31.80 28.91
CA VAL A 418 24.24 -31.71 29.94
C VAL A 418 24.05 -30.46 30.78
N PHE A 419 23.82 -29.31 30.16
CA PHE A 419 23.57 -28.06 30.86
C PHE A 419 22.30 -28.13 31.71
N GLY A 420 21.20 -28.62 31.15
CA GLY A 420 19.93 -28.82 31.86
C GLY A 420 20.08 -29.80 33.03
N GLY A 421 20.82 -30.89 32.84
CA GLY A 421 21.12 -31.86 33.90
C GLY A 421 21.92 -31.25 35.05
N LEU A 422 22.98 -30.47 34.74
CA LEU A 422 23.76 -29.76 35.74
C LEU A 422 22.93 -28.72 36.50
N LEU A 423 22.05 -28.00 35.81
CA LEU A 423 21.13 -27.04 36.42
C LEU A 423 20.15 -27.74 37.38
N MET A 424 19.58 -28.88 36.99
CA MET A 424 18.69 -29.66 37.85
C MET A 424 19.42 -30.21 39.08
N LEU A 425 20.68 -30.63 38.93
CA LEU A 425 21.51 -31.09 40.04
C LEU A 425 21.78 -29.96 41.04
N LEU A 426 22.11 -28.76 40.55
CA LEU A 426 22.28 -27.58 41.40
C LEU A 426 20.98 -27.19 42.12
N ILE A 427 19.85 -27.15 41.41
CA ILE A 427 18.56 -26.83 42.03
C ILE A 427 18.22 -27.87 43.10
N GLY A 428 18.39 -29.16 42.82
CA GLY A 428 18.14 -30.23 43.79
C GLY A 428 19.07 -30.22 45.01
N ALA A 429 20.30 -29.71 44.87
CA ALA A 429 21.27 -29.64 45.96
C ALA A 429 20.99 -28.51 46.95
N TYR A 430 20.39 -27.40 46.50
CA TYR A 430 20.24 -26.18 47.31
C TYR A 430 18.77 -25.77 47.56
N ALA A 431 17.79 -26.32 46.84
CA ALA A 431 16.40 -25.92 46.99
C ALA A 431 15.66 -26.70 48.09
N PRO A 432 14.76 -26.05 48.86
CA PRO A 432 13.88 -26.72 49.81
C PRO A 432 12.95 -27.77 49.16
N SER A 433 12.56 -28.80 49.90
CA SER A 433 11.66 -29.86 49.40
C SER A 433 10.28 -29.34 48.97
N SER A 434 9.75 -28.32 49.66
CA SER A 434 8.50 -27.64 49.28
C SER A 434 8.63 -26.89 47.95
N PHE A 435 9.80 -26.32 47.66
CA PHE A 435 10.07 -25.67 46.38
C PHE A 435 10.12 -26.69 45.24
N MET A 436 10.73 -27.86 45.46
CA MET A 436 10.85 -28.90 44.44
C MET A 436 9.49 -29.38 43.92
N GLN A 437 8.49 -29.53 44.80
CA GLN A 437 7.12 -29.88 44.38
C GLN A 437 6.50 -28.81 43.47
N HIS A 438 6.59 -27.53 43.85
CA HIS A 438 6.09 -26.44 43.02
C HIS A 438 6.84 -26.30 41.70
N PHE A 439 8.16 -26.53 41.71
CA PHE A 439 9.01 -26.46 40.53
C PHE A 439 8.69 -27.56 39.52
N ILE A 440 8.46 -28.80 39.97
CA ILE A 440 8.03 -29.90 39.09
C ILE A 440 6.69 -29.57 38.44
N VAL A 441 5.72 -29.09 39.23
CA VAL A 441 4.40 -28.68 38.70
C VAL A 441 4.54 -27.55 37.69
N PHE A 442 5.41 -26.57 37.95
CA PHE A 442 5.70 -25.47 37.03
C PHE A 442 6.26 -25.97 35.69
N VAL A 443 7.28 -26.83 35.70
CA VAL A 443 7.91 -27.37 34.48
C VAL A 443 6.90 -28.19 33.65
N LEU A 444 6.12 -29.06 34.30
CA LEU A 444 5.08 -29.82 33.61
C LEU A 444 3.98 -28.90 33.03
N SER A 445 3.62 -27.84 33.75
CA SER A 445 2.65 -26.85 33.28
C SER A 445 3.18 -26.07 32.05
N CYS A 446 4.46 -25.74 32.01
CA CYS A 446 5.10 -25.13 30.84
C CYS A 446 5.06 -26.06 29.62
N PHE A 447 5.34 -27.36 29.81
CA PHE A 447 5.28 -28.34 28.73
C PHE A 447 3.85 -28.49 28.18
N ILE A 448 2.86 -28.61 29.07
CA ILE A 448 1.45 -28.64 28.68
C ILE A 448 1.06 -27.36 27.94
N GLY A 449 1.45 -26.19 28.47
CA GLY A 449 1.17 -24.90 27.84
C GLY A 449 1.77 -24.78 26.43
N PHE A 450 3.01 -25.21 26.23
CA PHE A 450 3.66 -25.25 24.92
C PHE A 450 2.86 -26.10 23.92
N GLN A 451 2.51 -27.34 24.30
CA GLN A 451 1.76 -28.25 23.42
C GLN A 451 0.35 -27.73 23.09
N VAL A 452 -0.33 -27.12 24.06
CA VAL A 452 -1.70 -26.61 23.84
C VAL A 452 -1.70 -25.37 22.95
N ILE A 453 -0.76 -24.43 23.16
CA ILE A 453 -0.69 -23.19 22.38
C ILE A 453 -0.24 -23.45 20.94
N TRP A 454 0.72 -24.36 20.73
CA TRP A 454 1.24 -24.67 19.40
C TRP A 454 0.18 -25.23 18.44
N ASN A 455 -0.86 -25.88 18.99
CA ASN A 455 -1.94 -26.49 18.21
C ASN A 455 -3.14 -25.58 17.98
N VAL A 456 -3.07 -24.29 18.34
CA VAL A 456 -4.14 -23.33 18.07
C VAL A 456 -4.06 -22.85 16.62
N SER A 457 -5.19 -22.88 15.90
CA SER A 457 -5.27 -22.36 14.53
C SER A 457 -4.92 -20.86 14.47
N HIS A 458 -4.22 -20.43 13.42
CA HIS A 458 -3.82 -19.03 13.23
C HIS A 458 -4.97 -18.02 13.33
N SER A 459 -6.18 -18.38 12.86
CA SER A 459 -7.39 -17.56 12.95
C SER A 459 -7.86 -17.26 14.37
N LEU A 460 -7.39 -18.02 15.37
CA LEU A 460 -7.79 -17.90 16.77
C LEU A 460 -6.70 -17.28 17.66
N HIS A 461 -5.58 -16.80 17.10
CA HIS A 461 -4.51 -16.16 17.89
C HIS A 461 -5.00 -14.94 18.68
N THR A 462 -5.86 -14.10 18.10
CA THR A 462 -6.39 -12.92 18.79
C THR A 462 -7.38 -13.29 19.92
N PRO A 463 -8.35 -14.21 19.71
CA PRO A 463 -9.11 -14.80 20.82
C PRO A 463 -8.24 -15.48 21.89
N LEU A 464 -7.15 -16.16 21.49
CA LEU A 464 -6.20 -16.79 22.42
C LEU A 464 -5.53 -15.74 23.32
N MET A 465 -5.10 -14.61 22.76
CA MET A 465 -4.54 -13.50 23.54
C MET A 465 -5.57 -12.92 24.53
N ALA A 466 -6.83 -12.79 24.12
CA ALA A 466 -7.90 -12.28 24.99
C ALA A 466 -8.17 -13.22 26.18
N ILE A 467 -8.18 -14.54 25.95
CA ILE A 467 -8.41 -15.53 27.02
C ILE A 467 -7.20 -15.65 27.95
N THR A 468 -5.97 -15.56 27.43
CA THR A 468 -4.77 -15.54 28.29
C THR A 468 -4.76 -14.31 29.20
N ASN A 469 -5.22 -13.15 28.70
CA ASN A 469 -5.39 -11.96 29.53
C ASN A 469 -6.44 -12.17 30.63
N ALA A 470 -7.56 -12.84 30.33
CA ALA A 470 -8.56 -13.19 31.34
C ALA A 470 -7.98 -14.12 32.42
N ILE A 471 -7.26 -15.17 32.01
CA ILE A 471 -6.64 -16.16 32.92
C ILE A 471 -5.54 -15.52 33.78
N SER A 472 -4.82 -14.53 33.25
CA SER A 472 -3.80 -13.79 34.02
C SER A 472 -4.38 -13.10 35.26
N GLY A 473 -5.70 -12.90 35.31
CA GLY A 473 -6.45 -12.46 36.49
C GLY A 473 -6.39 -13.40 37.69
N ILE A 474 -5.79 -14.59 37.58
CA ILE A 474 -5.53 -15.53 38.69
C ILE A 474 -4.77 -14.90 39.86
N ILE A 475 -4.08 -13.77 39.64
CA ILE A 475 -3.47 -12.94 40.69
C ILE A 475 -4.47 -12.56 41.82
N ILE A 476 -5.78 -12.62 41.54
CA ILE A 476 -6.84 -12.44 42.53
C ILE A 476 -6.70 -13.41 43.71
N LEU A 477 -6.22 -14.64 43.49
CA LEU A 477 -6.01 -15.62 44.57
C LEU A 477 -4.98 -15.12 45.58
N GLY A 478 -3.90 -14.52 45.10
CA GLY A 478 -2.88 -13.91 45.96
C GLY A 478 -3.44 -12.74 46.77
N ALA A 479 -4.28 -11.91 46.15
CA ALA A 479 -4.93 -10.80 46.84
C ALA A 479 -5.96 -11.25 47.88
N LEU A 480 -6.76 -12.28 47.58
CA LEU A 480 -7.75 -12.85 48.51
C LEU A 480 -7.09 -13.45 49.75
N LEU A 481 -5.92 -14.08 49.62
CA LEU A 481 -5.16 -14.61 50.75
C LEU A 481 -4.65 -13.52 51.72
N GLN A 482 -4.59 -12.27 51.27
CA GLN A 482 -4.19 -11.13 52.10
C GLN A 482 -5.37 -10.39 52.74
N ILE A 483 -6.61 -10.73 52.36
CA ILE A 483 -7.82 -10.19 52.98
C ILE A 483 -7.95 -10.79 54.38
N GLY A 484 -7.80 -9.95 55.40
CA GLY A 484 -7.75 -10.37 56.80
C GLY A 484 -6.40 -10.15 57.48
N SER A 485 -5.40 -9.61 56.77
CA SER A 485 -4.15 -9.18 57.40
C SER A 485 -4.39 -8.00 58.38
N SER A 486 -3.60 -7.92 59.45
CA SER A 486 -3.70 -6.85 60.45
C SER A 486 -3.15 -5.50 59.96
N GLY A 487 -2.50 -5.46 58.79
CA GLY A 487 -1.91 -4.25 58.23
C GLY A 487 -2.90 -3.48 57.36
N PHE A 488 -3.27 -2.26 57.77
CA PHE A 488 -4.17 -1.38 57.00
C PHE A 488 -3.73 -1.17 55.54
N ILE A 489 -2.42 -0.97 55.32
CA ILE A 489 -1.83 -0.80 53.98
C ILE A 489 -1.99 -2.08 53.13
N ILE A 490 -1.77 -3.25 53.73
CA ILE A 490 -1.88 -4.54 53.04
C ILE A 490 -3.34 -4.77 52.62
N THR A 491 -4.29 -4.46 53.49
CA THR A 491 -5.73 -4.57 53.19
C THR A 491 -6.16 -3.65 52.04
N ILE A 492 -5.63 -2.42 51.99
CA ILE A 492 -5.87 -1.50 50.86
C ILE A 492 -5.29 -2.07 49.57
N LEU A 493 -4.03 -2.49 49.57
CA LEU A 493 -3.36 -3.03 48.38
C LEU A 493 -4.03 -4.31 47.88
N ALA A 494 -4.47 -5.19 48.79
CA ALA A 494 -5.24 -6.38 48.46
C ALA A 494 -6.58 -6.02 47.82
N SER A 495 -7.30 -5.04 48.38
CA SER A 495 -8.58 -4.57 47.83
C SER A 495 -8.45 -4.00 46.42
N ILE A 496 -7.41 -3.18 46.17
CA ILE A 496 -7.09 -2.65 44.84
C ILE A 496 -6.72 -3.78 43.87
N SER A 497 -5.91 -4.74 44.33
CA SER A 497 -5.49 -5.89 43.52
C SER A 497 -6.68 -6.76 43.12
N VAL A 498 -7.65 -6.99 44.02
CA VAL A 498 -8.90 -7.70 43.71
C VAL A 498 -9.71 -6.93 42.67
N LEU A 499 -9.85 -5.61 42.82
CA LEU A 499 -10.58 -4.79 41.86
C LEU A 499 -9.98 -4.88 40.45
N ILE A 500 -8.66 -4.70 40.31
CA ILE A 500 -7.97 -4.75 39.02
C ILE A 500 -8.04 -6.15 38.42
N ALA A 501 -7.83 -7.20 39.22
CA ALA A 501 -7.92 -8.57 38.75
C ALA A 501 -9.33 -8.91 38.25
N MET A 502 -10.38 -8.46 38.95
CA MET A 502 -11.77 -8.62 38.51
C MET A 502 -12.05 -7.94 37.17
N ILE A 503 -11.52 -6.74 36.94
CA ILE A 503 -11.65 -6.05 35.65
C ILE A 503 -11.00 -6.88 34.54
N ASN A 504 -9.80 -7.42 34.76
CA ASN A 504 -9.11 -8.27 33.79
C ASN A 504 -9.87 -9.57 33.49
N ILE A 505 -10.40 -10.23 34.53
CA ILE A 505 -11.20 -11.46 34.37
C ILE A 505 -12.45 -11.16 33.55
N VAL A 506 -13.29 -10.22 33.99
CA VAL A 506 -14.58 -9.93 33.36
C VAL A 506 -14.38 -9.40 31.94
N GLY A 507 -13.48 -8.43 31.76
CA GLY A 507 -13.19 -7.84 30.45
C GLY A 507 -12.63 -8.88 29.47
N GLY A 508 -11.66 -9.67 29.90
CA GLY A 508 -11.03 -10.71 29.07
C GLY A 508 -12.03 -11.78 28.61
N PHE A 509 -12.86 -12.30 29.52
CA PHE A 509 -13.88 -13.30 29.17
C PHE A 509 -14.99 -12.72 28.27
N MET A 510 -15.44 -11.50 28.52
CA MET A 510 -16.45 -10.84 27.68
C MET A 510 -15.96 -10.61 26.24
N VAL A 511 -14.74 -10.11 26.09
CA VAL A 511 -14.14 -9.86 24.77
C VAL A 511 -13.89 -11.18 24.05
N THR A 512 -13.33 -12.18 24.74
CA THR A 512 -13.11 -13.52 24.15
C THR A 512 -14.43 -14.11 23.64
N ARG A 513 -15.50 -14.07 24.45
CA ARG A 513 -16.83 -14.56 24.05
C ARG A 513 -17.34 -13.83 22.81
N ARG A 514 -17.25 -12.50 22.77
CA ARG A 514 -17.69 -11.70 21.62
C ARG A 514 -16.90 -12.05 20.36
N MET A 515 -15.59 -12.21 20.46
CA MET A 515 -14.73 -12.60 19.33
C MET A 515 -15.07 -14.00 18.83
N LEU A 516 -15.22 -14.99 19.72
CA LEU A 516 -15.57 -16.36 19.33
C LEU A 516 -16.97 -16.46 18.70
N GLN A 517 -17.94 -15.65 19.15
CA GLN A 517 -19.26 -15.57 18.53
C GLN A 517 -19.22 -15.07 17.08
N MET A 518 -18.21 -14.27 16.70
CA MET A 518 -18.03 -13.84 15.29
C MET A 518 -17.53 -14.99 14.39
N PHE A 519 -16.99 -16.07 14.96
CA PHE A 519 -16.55 -17.27 14.23
C PHE A 519 -17.61 -18.37 14.17
N GLN A 520 -18.70 -18.27 14.94
CA GLN A 520 -19.82 -19.20 14.82
C GLN A 520 -20.54 -18.94 13.50
N LYS A 521 -20.44 -19.90 12.56
CA LYS A 521 -21.27 -19.91 11.36
C LYS A 521 -22.74 -19.88 11.80
N SER A 522 -23.48 -18.92 11.26
CA SER A 522 -24.93 -18.80 11.44
C SER A 522 -25.67 -19.97 10.80
#